data_AF-A0A3M1R1D4-F1
#
_entry.id   AF-A0A3M1R1D4-F1
#
_cell.length_a   1.000
_cell.length_b   1.000
_cell.length_c   1.000
_cell.angle_alpha   90.00
_cell.angle_beta   90.00
_cell.angle_gamma   90.00
#
_symmetry.space_group_name_H-M   'P 1'
#
loop_
_entity.id
_entity.type
_entity.pdbx_description
1 polymer ?
#
loop_
_entity_poly.entity_id
_entity_poly.type
_entity_poly.pdbx_seq_one_letter_code
_entity_poly.pdbx_strand_id
1 'polypeptide(L)'
;SVENGAVVVSRPDDQKRSRAMHGLSRALIANMVHGVSQGYEIKMEVYGTGYSCKLQGNQLHLNCGFMGRGHGKPAQFMIDIPAGLKVTVETEAARGDNDPAKFTVSGVDKQLLGNFCAEIRKLRKPEPYKGKGIRYAGEQIRRKSGKVFAGGG
;
A
#
# COMPACT_ATOMS: atom_id res chain seq x y z
N SER A 1 -7.62 -14.83 29.18
CA SER A 1 -6.56 -15.39 30.06
C SER A 1 -5.34 -15.70 29.22
N VAL A 2 -4.17 -15.83 29.85
CA VAL A 2 -2.97 -16.40 29.21
C VAL A 2 -2.76 -17.78 29.82
N GLU A 3 -2.84 -18.82 29.01
CA GLU A 3 -2.74 -20.21 29.44
C GLU A 3 -1.74 -20.92 28.53
N ASN A 4 -0.71 -21.54 29.11
CA ASN A 4 0.31 -22.32 28.38
C ASN A 4 0.96 -21.59 27.18
N GLY A 5 1.23 -20.29 27.32
CA GLY A 5 1.82 -19.48 26.24
C GLY A 5 0.83 -19.11 25.12
N ALA A 6 -0.45 -19.45 25.26
CA ALA A 6 -1.52 -19.06 24.35
C ALA A 6 -2.41 -17.99 25.00
N VAL A 7 -2.85 -17.01 24.19
CA VAL A 7 -3.82 -16.01 24.62
C VAL A 7 -5.22 -16.49 24.30
N VAL A 8 -6.02 -16.74 25.34
CA VAL A 8 -7.42 -17.16 25.23
C VAL A 8 -8.32 -15.94 25.45
N VAL A 9 -9.10 -15.60 24.42
CA VAL A 9 -10.16 -14.59 24.52
C VAL A 9 -11.47 -15.32 24.74
N SER A 10 -12.18 -14.99 25.83
CA SER A 10 -13.52 -15.48 26.11
C SER A 10 -14.55 -14.37 25.87
N ARG A 11 -15.81 -14.77 25.66
CA ARG A 11 -16.95 -13.84 25.54
C ARG A 11 -17.89 -14.04 26.72
N PRO A 12 -18.56 -12.98 27.21
CA PRO A 12 -19.48 -13.08 28.34
C PRO A 12 -20.82 -13.73 27.97
N ASP A 13 -21.27 -13.57 26.71
CA ASP A 13 -22.53 -14.11 26.22
C ASP A 13 -22.49 -14.39 24.70
N ASP A 14 -23.58 -14.98 24.18
CA ASP A 14 -23.77 -15.30 22.76
C ASP A 14 -24.52 -14.23 21.96
N GLN A 15 -24.69 -13.02 22.52
CA GLN A 15 -25.31 -11.94 21.79
C GLN A 15 -24.49 -11.58 20.55
N LYS A 16 -25.18 -11.10 19.50
CA LYS A 16 -24.56 -10.76 18.21
C LYS A 16 -23.36 -9.81 18.36
N ARG A 17 -23.46 -8.83 19.26
CA ARG A 17 -22.40 -7.85 19.53
C ARG A 17 -21.19 -8.52 20.21
N SER A 18 -21.42 -9.33 21.23
CA SER A 18 -20.36 -10.05 21.94
C SER A 18 -19.62 -11.02 21.03
N ARG A 19 -20.33 -11.72 20.14
CA ARG A 19 -19.72 -12.58 19.10
C ARG A 19 -18.84 -11.79 18.12
N ALA A 20 -19.30 -10.63 17.67
CA ALA A 20 -18.51 -9.78 16.77
C ALA A 20 -17.24 -9.24 17.45
N MET A 21 -17.38 -8.74 18.69
CA MET A 21 -16.25 -8.22 19.47
C MET A 21 -15.24 -9.32 19.82
N HIS A 22 -15.71 -10.53 20.11
CA HIS A 22 -14.84 -11.67 20.40
C HIS A 22 -13.88 -11.98 19.25
N GLY A 23 -14.41 -12.08 18.02
CA GLY A 23 -13.61 -12.29 16.82
C GLY A 23 -12.64 -11.14 16.55
N LEU A 24 -13.10 -9.90 16.70
CA LEU A 24 -12.28 -8.70 16.53
C LEU A 24 -11.09 -8.68 17.50
N SER A 25 -11.35 -8.79 18.80
CA SER A 25 -10.31 -8.76 19.84
C SER A 25 -9.28 -9.87 19.65
N ARG A 26 -9.74 -11.09 19.33
CA ARG A 26 -8.87 -12.23 19.01
C ARG A 26 -7.99 -11.96 17.79
N ALA A 27 -8.54 -11.38 16.73
CA ALA A 27 -7.78 -11.02 15.54
C ALA A 27 -6.76 -9.90 15.80
N LEU A 28 -7.14 -8.85 16.54
CA LEU A 28 -6.25 -7.75 16.90
C LEU A 28 -5.05 -8.24 17.71
N ILE A 29 -5.28 -9.06 18.75
CA ILE A 29 -4.21 -9.64 19.56
C ILE A 29 -3.28 -10.51 18.72
N ALA A 30 -3.85 -11.41 17.89
CA ALA A 30 -3.05 -12.26 17.01
C ALA A 30 -2.19 -11.43 16.04
N ASN A 31 -2.75 -10.36 15.48
CA ASN A 31 -2.01 -9.46 14.58
C ASN A 31 -0.87 -8.74 15.32
N MET A 32 -1.07 -8.30 16.57
CA MET A 32 -0.03 -7.66 17.38
C MET A 32 1.12 -8.63 17.69
N VAL A 33 0.80 -9.86 18.14
CA VAL A 33 1.80 -10.89 18.44
C VAL A 33 2.62 -11.23 17.20
N HIS A 34 1.95 -11.43 16.06
CA HIS A 34 2.64 -11.69 14.79
C HIS A 34 3.50 -10.51 14.33
N GLY A 35 3.02 -9.28 14.52
CA GLY A 35 3.75 -8.06 14.18
C GLY A 35 5.07 -7.91 14.95
N VAL A 36 5.09 -8.25 16.24
CA VAL A 36 6.32 -8.18 17.05
C VAL A 36 7.28 -9.34 16.73
N SER A 37 6.75 -10.51 16.39
CA SER A 37 7.57 -11.70 16.11
C SER A 37 8.17 -11.71 14.70
N GLN A 38 7.35 -11.48 13.67
CA GLN A 38 7.74 -11.62 12.26
C GLN A 38 7.75 -10.26 11.54
N GLY A 39 6.95 -9.30 12.00
CA GLY A 39 6.71 -8.06 11.28
C GLY A 39 5.77 -8.24 10.09
N TYR A 40 5.40 -7.12 9.47
CA TYR A 40 4.62 -7.09 8.25
C TYR A 40 5.39 -6.36 7.16
N GLU A 41 5.24 -6.82 5.93
CA GLU A 41 5.73 -6.14 4.73
C GLU A 41 4.62 -6.05 3.68
N ILE A 42 4.56 -4.91 2.99
CA ILE A 42 3.72 -4.70 1.83
C ILE A 42 4.59 -4.17 0.69
N LYS A 43 4.59 -4.91 -0.41
CA LYS A 43 5.31 -4.55 -1.64
C LYS A 43 4.40 -3.70 -2.51
N MET A 44 4.92 -2.55 -2.94
CA MET A 44 4.22 -1.56 -3.75
C MET A 44 4.93 -1.40 -5.08
N GLU A 45 4.16 -1.23 -6.14
CA GLU A 45 4.67 -1.01 -7.50
C GLU A 45 4.10 0.30 -8.07
N VAL A 46 4.98 1.07 -8.70
CA VAL A 46 4.66 2.35 -9.33
C VAL A 46 4.85 2.19 -10.84
N TYR A 47 3.72 2.10 -11.55
CA TYR A 47 3.69 1.94 -13.00
C TYR A 47 3.52 3.30 -13.68
N GLY A 48 4.42 3.61 -14.60
CA GLY A 48 4.30 4.79 -15.44
C GLY A 48 5.65 5.21 -15.99
N THR A 49 5.65 5.62 -17.26
CA THR A 49 6.85 6.13 -17.93
C THR A 49 7.33 7.39 -17.22
N GLY A 50 8.59 7.39 -16.76
CA GLY A 50 9.17 8.52 -16.02
C GLY A 50 8.73 8.62 -14.56
N TYR A 51 8.06 7.61 -14.03
CA TYR A 51 7.73 7.57 -12.60
C TYR A 51 8.93 7.08 -11.80
N SER A 52 9.14 7.64 -10.62
CA SER A 52 10.23 7.25 -9.73
C SER A 52 9.84 7.36 -8.26
N CYS A 53 10.49 6.53 -7.44
CA CYS A 53 10.45 6.60 -5.99
C CYS A 53 11.87 6.74 -5.45
N LYS A 54 12.07 7.66 -4.51
CA LYS A 54 13.35 7.88 -3.84
C LYS A 54 13.12 8.09 -2.35
N LEU A 55 14.04 7.60 -1.55
CA LEU A 55 14.05 7.84 -0.12
C LEU A 55 15.02 9.00 0.17
N GLN A 56 14.55 10.07 0.79
CA GLN A 56 15.38 11.18 1.26
C GLN A 56 15.21 11.30 2.77
N GLY A 57 16.20 10.81 3.52
CA GLY A 57 16.11 10.73 4.99
C GLY A 57 14.90 9.89 5.41
N ASN A 58 13.95 10.52 6.11
CA ASN A 58 12.70 9.91 6.57
C ASN A 58 11.48 10.23 5.68
N GLN A 59 11.72 10.77 4.47
CA GLN A 59 10.67 11.13 3.51
C GLN A 59 10.75 10.25 2.27
N LEU A 60 9.59 9.75 1.84
CA LEU A 60 9.42 9.07 0.56
C LEU A 60 9.03 10.10 -0.50
N HIS A 61 9.90 10.27 -1.49
CA HIS A 61 9.69 11.14 -2.64
C HIS A 61 9.15 10.30 -3.80
N LEU A 62 7.90 10.55 -4.20
CA LEU A 62 7.27 9.90 -5.34
C LEU A 62 7.08 10.91 -6.47
N ASN A 63 7.73 10.65 -7.61
CA ASN A 63 7.45 11.33 -8.86
C ASN A 63 6.53 10.45 -9.69
N CYS A 64 5.26 10.84 -9.82
CA CYS A 64 4.25 10.06 -10.54
C CYS A 64 3.70 10.82 -11.75
N GLY A 65 4.56 11.63 -12.41
CA GLY A 65 4.29 12.30 -13.67
C GLY A 65 3.18 13.35 -13.66
N PHE A 66 3.39 14.40 -14.44
CA PHE A 66 2.49 15.55 -14.53
C PHE A 66 1.31 15.26 -15.49
N MET A 67 0.29 14.52 -15.05
CA MET A 67 -1.00 14.60 -15.76
C MET A 67 -2.16 14.27 -14.84
N GLY A 68 -2.80 15.33 -14.33
CA GLY A 68 -4.13 15.27 -13.75
C GLY A 68 -4.29 15.83 -12.35
N ARG A 69 -3.76 17.03 -12.06
CA ARG A 69 -4.50 18.05 -11.28
C ARG A 69 -4.11 19.42 -11.83
N GLY A 70 -5.06 20.06 -12.51
CA GLY A 70 -5.02 21.52 -12.66
C GLY A 70 -4.86 22.16 -11.27
N HIS A 71 -4.28 23.35 -11.24
CA HIS A 71 -3.98 24.15 -10.05
C HIS A 71 -2.80 23.65 -9.19
N GLY A 72 -1.57 23.98 -9.62
CA GLY A 72 -0.50 24.41 -8.71
C GLY A 72 0.02 23.43 -7.66
N LYS A 73 -0.20 22.11 -7.79
CA LYS A 73 0.38 21.11 -6.87
C LYS A 73 1.73 20.59 -7.39
N PRO A 74 2.72 20.36 -6.50
CA PRO A 74 4.05 19.94 -6.90
C PRO A 74 4.03 18.58 -7.62
N ALA A 75 4.90 18.42 -8.62
CA ALA A 75 5.05 17.21 -9.42
C ALA A 75 5.62 16.01 -8.61
N GLN A 76 6.15 16.29 -7.43
CA GLN A 76 6.75 15.32 -6.52
C GLN A 76 5.94 15.29 -5.23
N PHE A 77 5.49 14.11 -4.83
CA PHE A 77 4.85 13.90 -3.53
C PHE A 77 5.94 13.58 -2.51
N MET A 78 6.06 14.43 -1.50
CA MET A 78 6.91 14.18 -0.33
C MET A 78 6.01 13.64 0.77
N ILE A 79 6.33 12.46 1.26
CA ILE A 79 5.51 11.75 2.23
C ILE A 79 6.38 11.43 3.43
N ASP A 80 6.04 12.01 4.58
CA ASP A 80 6.70 11.70 5.84
C ASP A 80 6.39 10.26 6.25
N ILE A 81 7.42 9.48 6.54
CA ILE A 81 7.26 8.12 7.02
C ILE A 81 6.93 8.20 8.52
N PRO A 82 5.74 7.73 8.95
CA PRO A 82 5.37 7.76 10.36
C PRO A 82 6.29 6.84 11.17
N ALA A 83 6.46 7.18 12.45
CA ALA A 83 7.30 6.41 13.36
C ALA A 83 6.84 4.94 13.43
N GLY A 84 7.79 4.00 13.37
CA GLY A 84 7.51 2.57 13.42
C GLY A 84 7.29 1.90 12.05
N LEU A 85 7.33 2.66 10.95
CA LEU A 85 7.41 2.12 9.60
C LEU A 85 8.80 2.33 9.00
N LYS A 86 9.22 1.40 8.15
CA LYS A 86 10.44 1.48 7.36
C LYS A 86 10.10 1.32 5.89
N VAL A 87 10.62 2.20 5.04
CA VAL A 87 10.46 2.09 3.59
C VAL A 87 11.81 1.70 2.98
N THR A 88 11.80 0.68 2.12
CA THR A 88 12.97 0.25 1.36
C THR A 88 12.65 0.35 -0.12
N VAL A 89 13.47 1.07 -0.87
CA VAL A 89 13.31 1.21 -2.32
C VAL A 89 14.14 0.14 -3.01
N GLU A 90 13.50 -0.74 -3.79
CA GLU A 90 14.16 -1.80 -4.56
C GLU A 90 14.51 -1.32 -5.96
N THR A 91 13.64 -0.51 -6.56
CA THR A 91 13.83 0.02 -7.91
C THR A 91 13.37 1.47 -7.94
N GLU A 92 14.32 2.39 -8.08
CA GLU A 92 14.04 3.82 -7.96
C GLU A 92 13.25 4.40 -9.14
N ALA A 93 13.41 3.86 -10.34
CA ALA A 93 12.81 4.44 -11.54
C ALA A 93 12.15 3.37 -12.40
N ALA A 94 10.94 3.66 -12.86
CA ALA A 94 10.24 2.83 -13.82
C ALA A 94 10.94 2.95 -15.19
N ARG A 95 11.26 1.81 -15.80
CA ARG A 95 11.87 1.74 -17.14
C ARG A 95 10.79 1.33 -18.15
N GLY A 96 10.41 2.27 -19.01
CA GLY A 96 9.36 2.05 -20.01
C GLY A 96 7.98 1.83 -19.38
N ASP A 97 7.17 0.98 -20.02
CA ASP A 97 5.81 0.65 -19.58
C ASP A 97 5.73 -0.70 -18.80
N ASN A 98 6.78 -1.51 -18.84
CA ASN A 98 6.78 -2.88 -18.28
C ASN A 98 7.55 -3.03 -16.97
N ASP A 99 8.59 -2.22 -16.72
CA ASP A 99 9.35 -2.28 -15.49
C ASP A 99 8.94 -1.14 -14.54
N PRO A 100 8.16 -1.42 -13.49
CA PRO A 100 7.75 -0.40 -12.53
C PRO A 100 8.88 -0.06 -11.55
N ALA A 101 8.79 1.14 -10.96
CA ALA A 101 9.53 1.41 -9.73
C ALA A 101 8.90 0.61 -8.58
N LYS A 102 9.72 0.08 -7.67
CA LYS A 102 9.30 -0.84 -6.61
C LYS A 102 9.82 -0.37 -5.27
N PHE A 103 8.95 -0.37 -4.28
CA PHE A 103 9.33 -0.09 -2.90
C PHE A 103 8.51 -0.98 -1.95
N THR A 104 9.14 -1.36 -0.85
CA THR A 104 8.57 -2.21 0.18
C THR A 104 8.44 -1.40 1.46
N VAL A 105 7.24 -1.38 2.03
CA VAL A 105 6.99 -0.79 3.34
C VAL A 105 6.92 -1.92 4.35
N SER A 106 7.73 -1.85 5.40
CA SER A 106 7.72 -2.79 6.52
C SER A 106 7.38 -2.10 7.83
N GLY A 107 6.79 -2.84 8.76
CA GLY A 107 6.38 -2.31 10.06
C GLY A 107 5.86 -3.38 11.00
N VAL A 108 5.76 -3.03 12.27
CA VAL A 108 5.25 -3.92 13.32
C VAL A 108 3.71 -3.86 13.39
N ASP A 109 3.13 -2.68 13.20
CA ASP A 109 1.68 -2.48 13.24
C ASP A 109 1.05 -2.65 11.85
N LYS A 110 0.22 -3.69 11.71
CA LYS A 110 -0.53 -4.01 10.50
C LYS A 110 -1.50 -2.90 10.08
N GLN A 111 -2.13 -2.21 11.04
CA GLN A 111 -3.12 -1.17 10.77
C GLN A 111 -2.42 0.07 10.22
N LEU A 112 -1.36 0.52 10.89
CA LEU A 112 -0.56 1.66 10.46
C LEU A 112 0.07 1.41 9.08
N LEU A 113 0.67 0.23 8.87
CA LEU A 113 1.25 -0.17 7.60
C LEU A 113 0.22 -0.15 6.46
N GLY A 114 -0.96 -0.74 6.70
CA GLY A 114 -2.05 -0.77 5.72
C GLY A 114 -2.59 0.62 5.40
N ASN A 115 -2.77 1.47 6.42
CA ASN A 115 -3.25 2.85 6.23
C ASN A 115 -2.25 3.67 5.41
N PHE A 116 -0.96 3.61 5.75
CA PHE A 116 0.09 4.32 5.02
C PHE A 116 0.16 3.90 3.55
N CYS A 117 0.13 2.60 3.27
CA CYS A 117 0.13 2.10 1.88
C CYS A 117 -1.14 2.52 1.13
N ALA A 118 -2.30 2.54 1.80
CA ALA A 118 -3.56 2.99 1.20
C ALA A 118 -3.54 4.50 0.90
N GLU A 119 -2.95 5.32 1.76
CA GLU A 119 -2.75 6.75 1.53
C GLU A 119 -1.86 7.01 0.31
N ILE A 120 -0.74 6.30 0.21
CA ILE A 120 0.14 6.38 -0.96
C ILE A 120 -0.63 6.02 -2.25
N ARG A 121 -1.38 4.91 -2.24
CA ARG A 121 -2.20 4.49 -3.40
C ARG A 121 -3.29 5.52 -3.78
N LYS A 122 -3.85 6.25 -2.80
CA LYS A 122 -4.84 7.31 -3.06
C LYS A 122 -4.24 8.51 -3.81
N LEU A 123 -2.93 8.76 -3.70
CA LEU A 123 -2.27 9.87 -4.41
C LEU A 123 -2.39 9.71 -5.93
N ARG A 124 -2.16 8.50 -6.43
CA ARG A 124 -2.28 8.15 -7.84
C ARG A 124 -2.80 6.74 -8.00
N LYS A 125 -4.13 6.60 -8.01
CA LYS A 125 -4.80 5.32 -8.28
C LYS A 125 -4.46 4.81 -9.69
N PRO A 126 -4.38 3.49 -9.89
CA PRO A 126 -4.16 2.93 -11.21
C PRO A 126 -5.29 3.33 -12.16
N GLU A 127 -4.94 3.85 -13.33
CA GLU A 127 -5.92 4.24 -14.34
C GLU A 127 -6.55 3.00 -15.02
N PRO A 128 -7.82 3.09 -15.47
CA PRO A 128 -8.54 1.94 -16.02
C PRO A 128 -8.08 1.53 -17.43
N TYR A 129 -7.21 2.28 -18.11
CA TYR A 129 -6.78 1.96 -19.48
C TYR A 129 -5.39 1.32 -19.51
N LYS A 130 -4.32 2.11 -19.31
CA LYS A 130 -2.94 1.59 -19.34
C LYS A 130 -2.46 1.09 -17.97
N GLY A 131 -3.25 1.27 -16.90
CA GLY A 131 -2.88 0.81 -15.56
C GLY A 131 -1.76 1.61 -14.90
N LYS A 132 -1.39 2.78 -15.45
CA LYS A 132 -0.41 3.67 -14.83
C LYS A 132 -0.92 4.21 -13.50
N GLY A 133 -0.07 4.23 -12.50
CA GLY A 133 -0.36 4.62 -11.13
C GLY A 133 0.35 3.73 -10.11
N ILE A 134 0.01 3.94 -8.85
CA ILE A 134 0.58 3.20 -7.72
C ILE A 134 -0.38 2.06 -7.35
N ARG A 135 0.15 0.85 -7.23
CA ARG A 135 -0.61 -0.37 -6.93
C ARG A 135 0.13 -1.28 -5.96
N TYR A 136 -0.58 -2.23 -5.38
CA TYR A 136 0.07 -3.31 -4.64
C TYR A 136 0.75 -4.27 -5.62
N ALA A 137 1.86 -4.89 -5.19
CA ALA A 137 2.50 -5.92 -5.99
C ALA A 137 1.52 -7.07 -6.28
N GLY A 138 1.37 -7.43 -7.55
CA GLY A 138 0.43 -8.48 -7.99
C GLY A 138 -1.05 -8.05 -8.03
N GLU A 139 -1.38 -6.77 -7.80
CA GLU A 139 -2.76 -6.27 -7.92
C GLU A 139 -3.27 -6.38 -9.37
N GLN A 140 -4.34 -7.14 -9.58
CA GLN A 140 -5.01 -7.23 -10.89
C GLN A 140 -5.85 -5.97 -11.14
N ILE A 141 -5.46 -5.19 -12.16
CA ILE A 141 -6.21 -4.01 -12.59
C ILE A 141 -7.19 -4.39 -13.68
N ARG A 142 -8.49 -4.13 -13.46
CA ARG A 142 -9.50 -4.24 -14.50
C ARG A 142 -9.26 -3.16 -15.56
N ARG A 143 -8.79 -3.58 -16.74
CA ARG A 143 -8.59 -2.71 -17.88
C ARG A 143 -9.89 -2.56 -18.68
N LYS A 144 -10.22 -1.34 -19.10
CA LYS A 144 -11.22 -1.05 -20.12
C LYS A 144 -10.51 -0.98 -21.47
N SER A 145 -11.15 -1.51 -22.51
CA SER A 145 -10.69 -1.33 -23.88
C SER A 145 -10.71 0.18 -24.21
N GLY A 146 -9.54 0.75 -24.49
CA GLY A 146 -9.46 2.06 -25.13
C GLY A 146 -10.05 1.99 -26.54
N LYS A 147 -10.39 3.14 -27.12
CA LYS A 147 -10.62 3.22 -28.58
C LYS A 147 -9.34 2.75 -29.26
N VAL A 148 -9.39 1.56 -29.86
CA VAL A 148 -8.42 1.15 -30.86
C VAL A 148 -8.75 2.05 -32.05
N PHE A 149 -8.01 3.15 -32.23
CA PHE A 149 -8.02 3.81 -33.52
C PHE A 149 -7.37 2.81 -34.46
N ALA A 150 -8.19 2.07 -35.21
CA ALA A 150 -7.75 1.42 -36.43
C ALA A 150 -7.29 2.57 -37.34
N GLY A 151 -5.99 2.89 -37.29
CA GLY A 151 -5.34 3.70 -38.29
C GLY A 151 -5.45 2.92 -39.60
N GLY A 152 -6.31 3.40 -40.49
CA GLY A 152 -6.30 2.97 -41.88
C GLY A 152 -5.13 3.62 -42.61
N GLY A 153 -4.64 2.92 -43.65
CA GLY A 153 -3.67 3.43 -44.62
C GLY A 153 -2.27 2.92 -44.39
#